data_AF-A0A7W1B8E6-F1
#
_entry.id   AF-A0A7W1B8E6-F1
#
_cell.length_a   1.000
_cell.length_b   1.000
_cell.length_c   1.000
_cell.angle_alpha   90.00
_cell.angle_beta   90.00
_cell.angle_gamma   90.00
#
_symmetry.space_group_name_H-M   'P 1'
#
loop_
_entity.id
_entity.type
_entity.pdbx_description
1 polymer ?
#
loop_
_entity_poly.entity_id
_entity_poly.type
_entity_poly.pdbx_seq_one_letter_code
_entity_poly.pdbx_strand_id
1 'polypeptide(L)'
;MRTQTSGFVWLALSLLAGACANDPEYIPGPGNLEATGMEVDAEGELIGVRAELRLPFETETAEDRTERDLRTTELEVAVPYVKVGDVAVSVEWTIKNLDAEPGVARVQLNGANEFFSYDPSMIVLSLDDEAPPTPGLDGDVPIHVPANGVVSGLFREDQVLEASIDLDQITRGNVSPFAATLRVDKNATEFQPLTPPMPGDEAYVQTPVGIAIPREAFAHLVRVDLVFKPDHHMVLEYTVRIRDVRGIVDDMLLAAPMEQLHGFDIQPYAP
;
A
#
# COMPACT_ATOMS: atom_id res chain seq x y z
N MET A 1 -68.97 -32.23 22.90
CA MET A 1 -67.61 -32.09 23.47
C MET A 1 -66.61 -32.46 22.38
N ARG A 2 -66.00 -31.46 21.74
CA ARG A 2 -64.92 -31.63 20.75
C ARG A 2 -63.69 -30.95 21.33
N THR A 3 -62.66 -31.74 21.62
CA THR A 3 -61.36 -31.30 22.13
C THR A 3 -60.52 -30.76 20.98
N GLN A 4 -60.10 -29.51 21.11
CA GLN A 4 -59.23 -28.78 20.20
C GLN A 4 -57.78 -28.98 20.68
N THR A 5 -56.96 -29.70 19.92
CA THR A 5 -55.52 -29.84 20.19
C THR A 5 -54.76 -28.79 19.39
N SER A 6 -54.28 -27.77 20.10
CA SER A 6 -53.39 -26.73 19.58
C SER A 6 -51.99 -27.31 19.35
N GLY A 7 -51.58 -27.46 18.09
CA GLY A 7 -50.20 -27.72 17.71
C GLY A 7 -49.44 -26.40 17.57
N PHE A 8 -48.62 -26.08 18.56
CA PHE A 8 -47.59 -25.04 18.47
C PHE A 8 -46.47 -25.56 17.55
N VAL A 9 -46.33 -24.98 16.35
CA VAL A 9 -45.14 -25.18 15.51
C VAL A 9 -44.18 -24.03 15.81
N TRP A 10 -43.12 -24.34 16.54
CA TRP A 10 -41.95 -23.49 16.69
C TRP A 10 -41.16 -23.52 15.37
N LEU A 11 -41.20 -22.42 14.61
CA LEU A 11 -40.26 -22.18 13.51
C LEU A 11 -39.10 -21.36 14.08
N ALA A 12 -38.02 -22.03 14.45
CA ALA A 12 -36.76 -21.41 14.86
C ALA A 12 -35.61 -22.12 14.13
N LEU A 13 -35.11 -21.49 13.06
CA LEU A 13 -33.85 -21.73 12.33
C LEU A 13 -33.99 -20.91 11.02
N SER A 14 -33.07 -20.09 10.54
CA SER A 14 -31.63 -19.95 10.79
C SER A 14 -31.22 -18.63 10.11
N LEU A 15 -30.73 -17.65 10.86
CA LEU A 15 -30.24 -16.36 10.37
C LEU A 15 -28.93 -16.01 11.09
N LEU A 16 -27.92 -16.88 10.96
CA LEU A 16 -26.58 -16.68 11.56
C LEU A 16 -25.49 -17.32 10.68
N ALA A 17 -25.41 -16.95 9.40
CA ALA A 17 -24.37 -17.44 8.50
C ALA A 17 -23.76 -16.32 7.62
N GLY A 18 -23.54 -15.12 8.19
CA GLY A 18 -22.97 -14.00 7.44
C GLY A 18 -22.08 -13.05 8.24
N ALA A 19 -21.66 -13.42 9.46
CA ALA A 19 -20.91 -12.53 10.34
C ALA A 19 -19.46 -12.97 10.62
N CYS A 20 -18.94 -13.98 9.90
CA CYS A 20 -17.57 -14.50 10.07
C CYS A 20 -16.72 -14.45 8.78
N ALA A 21 -17.12 -13.67 7.77
CA ALA A 21 -16.52 -13.73 6.43
C ALA A 21 -15.48 -12.63 6.17
N ASN A 22 -14.84 -12.07 7.19
CA ASN A 22 -13.87 -10.99 6.99
C ASN A 22 -12.77 -11.00 8.06
N ASP A 23 -12.35 -12.20 8.45
CA ASP A 23 -11.21 -12.36 9.34
C ASP A 23 -9.94 -11.96 8.57
N PRO A 24 -9.07 -11.14 9.18
CA PRO A 24 -7.83 -10.73 8.52
C PRO A 24 -6.85 -11.90 8.41
N GLU A 25 -6.20 -11.99 7.27
CA GLU A 25 -5.13 -12.93 6.98
C GLU A 25 -3.77 -12.28 7.23
N TYR A 26 -2.79 -13.09 7.62
CA TYR A 26 -1.45 -12.61 7.99
C TYR A 26 -0.41 -13.23 7.07
N ILE A 27 0.30 -12.36 6.36
CA ILE A 27 1.31 -12.70 5.37
C ILE A 27 2.67 -12.29 5.94
N PRO A 28 3.50 -13.25 6.39
CA PRO A 28 4.83 -12.93 6.87
C PRO A 28 5.69 -12.37 5.71
N GLY A 29 6.56 -11.41 6.01
CA GLY A 29 7.58 -10.97 5.07
C GLY A 29 8.47 -12.14 4.62
N PRO A 30 9.00 -12.13 3.37
CA PRO A 30 9.78 -13.24 2.82
C PRO A 30 11.14 -13.43 3.51
N GLY A 31 11.57 -12.47 4.32
CA GLY A 31 12.77 -12.54 5.13
C GLY A 31 12.93 -11.31 6.00
N ASN A 32 13.93 -11.38 6.88
CA ASN A 32 14.31 -10.27 7.74
C ASN A 32 15.19 -9.28 6.97
N LEU A 33 14.98 -7.99 7.19
CA LEU A 33 15.85 -6.94 6.67
C LEU A 33 16.93 -6.64 7.72
N GLU A 34 18.15 -7.10 7.46
CA GLU A 34 19.31 -6.86 8.32
C GLU A 34 20.24 -5.85 7.68
N ALA A 35 20.65 -4.84 8.44
CA ALA A 35 21.62 -3.84 8.00
C ALA A 35 22.57 -3.48 9.14
N THR A 36 23.84 -3.25 8.82
CA THR A 36 24.92 -2.98 9.79
C THR A 36 25.03 -1.50 10.19
N GLY A 37 24.17 -0.63 9.66
CA GLY A 37 23.90 0.69 10.23
C GLY A 37 24.81 1.85 9.86
N MET A 38 25.92 1.63 9.15
CA MET A 38 26.91 2.71 8.92
C MET A 38 27.04 3.16 7.47
N GLU A 39 26.15 2.69 6.59
CA GLU A 39 26.16 3.09 5.19
C GLU A 39 25.31 4.35 5.03
N VAL A 40 25.97 5.45 4.68
CA VAL A 40 25.33 6.70 4.28
C VAL A 40 25.64 6.99 2.82
N ASP A 41 24.73 7.64 2.12
CA ASP A 41 24.96 8.13 0.77
C ASP A 41 25.90 9.35 0.75
N ALA A 42 26.12 9.93 -0.44
CA ALA A 42 27.04 11.06 -0.60
C ALA A 42 26.56 12.33 0.13
N GLU A 43 25.26 12.37 0.45
CA GLU A 43 24.53 13.43 1.12
C GLU A 43 24.44 13.22 2.64
N GLY A 44 24.90 12.06 3.13
CA GLY A 44 24.94 11.72 4.56
C GLY A 44 23.65 11.10 5.10
N GLU A 45 22.72 10.70 4.23
CA GLU A 45 21.49 9.99 4.58
C GLU A 45 21.72 8.49 4.68
N LEU A 46 21.02 7.82 5.59
CA LEU A 46 21.17 6.38 5.81
C LEU A 46 20.73 5.59 4.58
N ILE A 47 21.62 4.75 4.06
CA ILE A 47 21.32 3.79 3.01
C ILE A 47 20.43 2.69 3.60
N GLY A 48 19.25 2.54 3.02
CA GLY A 48 18.27 1.56 3.46
C GLY A 48 18.37 0.24 2.72
N VAL A 49 17.96 -0.84 3.38
CA VAL A 49 17.65 -2.12 2.74
C VAL A 49 16.16 -2.19 2.44
N ARG A 50 15.78 -2.81 1.31
CA ARG A 50 14.39 -2.89 0.83
C ARG A 50 13.87 -4.33 0.87
N ALA A 51 12.64 -4.50 1.34
CA ALA A 51 11.85 -5.70 1.10
C ALA A 51 10.65 -5.37 0.22
N GLU A 52 10.27 -6.31 -0.63
CA GLU A 52 9.06 -6.25 -1.43
C GLU A 52 8.17 -7.45 -1.11
N LEU A 53 6.88 -7.21 -0.93
CA LEU A 53 5.88 -8.25 -0.76
C LEU A 53 4.70 -8.00 -1.69
N ARG A 54 4.54 -8.88 -2.69
CA ARG A 54 3.36 -8.88 -3.57
C ARG A 54 2.17 -9.44 -2.82
N LEU A 55 1.03 -8.77 -2.91
CA LEU A 55 -0.20 -9.23 -2.28
C LEU A 55 -0.82 -10.35 -3.13
N PRO A 56 -1.30 -11.44 -2.51
CA PRO A 56 -1.73 -12.63 -3.23
C PRO A 56 -3.18 -12.49 -3.71
N PHE A 57 -3.40 -11.68 -4.74
CA PHE A 57 -4.70 -11.56 -5.37
C PHE A 57 -4.95 -12.71 -6.36
N GLU A 58 -6.17 -13.24 -6.37
CA GLU A 58 -6.63 -14.20 -7.35
C GLU A 58 -6.59 -13.61 -8.77
N THR A 59 -6.39 -14.47 -9.76
CA THR A 59 -6.44 -14.07 -11.17
C THR A 59 -7.82 -13.54 -11.54
N GLU A 60 -7.86 -12.27 -11.96
CA GLU A 60 -9.04 -11.66 -12.58
C GLU A 60 -9.82 -12.59 -13.51
N THR A 61 -11.10 -12.81 -13.17
CA THR A 61 -12.01 -13.62 -13.96
C THR A 61 -12.50 -12.88 -15.22
N ALA A 62 -13.07 -13.61 -16.18
CA ALA A 62 -13.66 -12.99 -17.37
C ALA A 62 -14.87 -12.08 -17.04
N GLU A 63 -15.58 -12.39 -15.96
CA GLU A 63 -16.70 -11.58 -15.47
C GLU A 63 -16.20 -10.28 -14.85
N ASP A 64 -15.22 -10.35 -13.94
CA ASP A 64 -14.58 -9.18 -13.35
C ASP A 64 -14.00 -8.25 -14.42
N ARG A 65 -13.33 -8.81 -15.42
CA ARG A 65 -12.80 -8.05 -16.55
C ARG A 65 -13.89 -7.32 -17.30
N THR A 66 -15.01 -7.99 -17.58
CA THR A 66 -16.13 -7.40 -18.30
C THR A 66 -16.73 -6.25 -17.50
N GLU A 67 -16.91 -6.41 -16.19
CA GLU A 67 -17.39 -5.35 -15.30
C GLU A 67 -16.43 -4.16 -15.28
N ARG A 68 -15.12 -4.42 -15.12
CA ARG A 68 -14.08 -3.39 -15.13
C ARG A 68 -14.01 -2.63 -16.46
N ASP A 69 -14.15 -3.32 -17.58
CA ASP A 69 -14.14 -2.73 -18.91
C ASP A 69 -15.39 -1.88 -19.18
N LEU A 70 -16.56 -2.32 -18.69
CA LEU A 70 -17.79 -1.53 -18.70
C LEU A 70 -17.63 -0.26 -17.85
N ARG A 71 -17.08 -0.38 -16.63
CA ARG A 71 -16.88 0.78 -15.76
C ARG A 71 -15.83 1.74 -16.32
N THR A 72 -14.76 1.23 -16.93
CA THR A 72 -13.76 2.03 -17.64
C THR A 72 -14.40 2.83 -18.78
N THR A 73 -15.32 2.20 -19.53
CA THR A 73 -16.05 2.88 -20.61
C THR A 73 -16.99 3.95 -20.07
N GLU A 74 -17.71 3.67 -18.98
CA GLU A 74 -18.65 4.60 -18.36
C GLU A 74 -17.97 5.83 -17.77
N LEU A 75 -16.83 5.64 -17.11
CA LEU A 75 -16.10 6.71 -16.43
C LEU A 75 -15.10 7.43 -17.35
N GLU A 76 -14.84 6.88 -18.53
CA GLU A 76 -13.82 7.36 -19.47
C GLU A 76 -12.41 7.43 -18.84
N VAL A 77 -12.17 6.69 -17.76
CA VAL A 77 -10.89 6.55 -17.05
C VAL A 77 -10.59 5.07 -16.80
N ALA A 78 -9.31 4.69 -16.82
CA ALA A 78 -8.91 3.32 -16.53
C ALA A 78 -9.30 2.93 -15.09
N VAL A 79 -10.03 1.83 -14.94
CA VAL A 79 -10.37 1.27 -13.62
C VAL A 79 -9.41 0.11 -13.34
N PRO A 80 -8.74 0.06 -12.18
CA PRO A 80 -7.88 -1.05 -11.80
C PRO A 80 -8.71 -2.27 -11.37
N TYR A 81 -8.12 -3.47 -11.44
CA TYR A 81 -8.73 -4.68 -10.91
C TYR A 81 -8.89 -4.61 -9.39
N VAL A 82 -7.87 -4.17 -8.66
CA VAL A 82 -7.82 -3.96 -7.22
C VAL A 82 -7.97 -2.47 -6.91
N LYS A 83 -9.15 -2.10 -6.42
CA LYS A 83 -9.52 -0.71 -6.10
C LYS A 83 -9.39 -0.41 -4.62
N VAL A 84 -9.29 0.86 -4.28
CA VAL A 84 -9.44 1.28 -2.88
C VAL A 84 -10.78 0.80 -2.32
N GLY A 85 -10.75 0.12 -1.17
CA GLY A 85 -11.93 -0.47 -0.55
C GLY A 85 -12.22 -1.92 -0.93
N ASP A 86 -11.55 -2.50 -1.93
CA ASP A 86 -11.65 -3.95 -2.23
C ASP A 86 -10.95 -4.78 -1.14
N VAL A 87 -9.92 -4.23 -0.51
CA VAL A 87 -9.22 -4.81 0.65
C VAL A 87 -8.85 -3.73 1.67
N ALA A 88 -8.53 -4.15 2.89
CA ALA A 88 -7.89 -3.31 3.89
C ALA A 88 -6.57 -3.93 4.35
N VAL A 89 -5.49 -3.17 4.26
CA VAL A 89 -4.12 -3.66 4.49
C VAL A 89 -3.48 -2.90 5.64
N SER A 90 -2.83 -3.59 6.56
CA SER A 90 -1.95 -2.99 7.57
C SER A 90 -0.62 -3.73 7.66
N VAL A 91 0.44 -3.04 8.07
CA VAL A 91 1.78 -3.63 8.11
C VAL A 91 2.33 -3.53 9.53
N GLU A 92 2.43 -4.66 10.19
CA GLU A 92 3.06 -4.79 11.50
C GLU A 92 4.56 -4.99 11.31
N TRP A 93 5.37 -4.30 12.10
CA TRP A 93 6.82 -4.42 12.02
C TRP A 93 7.48 -4.40 13.39
N THR A 94 8.64 -5.04 13.48
CA THR A 94 9.46 -5.11 14.69
C THR A 94 10.93 -4.94 14.34
N ILE A 95 11.56 -3.96 14.98
CA ILE A 95 13.00 -3.69 14.89
C ILE A 95 13.67 -4.30 16.11
N LYS A 96 14.76 -5.02 15.88
CA LYS A 96 15.67 -5.50 16.92
C LYS A 96 17.04 -4.88 16.71
N ASN A 97 17.54 -4.17 17.73
CA ASN A 97 18.91 -3.70 17.76
C ASN A 97 19.81 -4.84 18.27
N LEU A 98 20.84 -5.17 17.51
CA LEU A 98 21.81 -6.21 17.84
C LEU A 98 23.09 -5.64 18.49
N ASP A 99 23.23 -4.33 18.50
CA ASP A 99 24.37 -3.64 19.10
C ASP A 99 24.20 -3.37 20.60
N ALA A 100 25.34 -3.18 21.26
CA ALA A 100 25.43 -2.82 22.67
C ALA A 100 25.13 -1.34 22.95
N GLU A 101 25.00 -0.53 21.90
CA GLU A 101 24.69 0.90 21.97
C GLU A 101 23.27 1.17 21.44
N PRO A 102 22.55 2.15 22.01
CA PRO A 102 21.27 2.57 21.46
C PRO A 102 21.47 3.24 20.10
N GLY A 103 20.52 3.05 19.19
CA GLY A 103 20.57 3.63 17.85
C GLY A 103 19.24 4.27 17.43
N VAL A 104 19.23 4.78 16.21
CA VAL A 104 18.08 5.32 15.50
C VAL A 104 17.84 4.49 14.25
N ALA A 105 16.58 4.14 14.01
CA ALA A 105 16.17 3.54 12.76
C ALA A 105 15.00 4.30 12.14
N ARG A 106 14.81 4.12 10.83
CA ARG A 106 13.63 4.58 10.11
C ARG A 106 13.03 3.42 9.34
N VAL A 107 11.70 3.38 9.32
CA VAL A 107 10.92 2.45 8.50
C VAL A 107 10.04 3.29 7.59
N GLN A 108 10.19 3.12 6.29
CA GLN A 108 9.41 3.83 5.28
C GLN A 108 8.53 2.84 4.53
N LEU A 109 7.26 3.22 4.34
CA LEU A 109 6.29 2.49 3.53
C LEU A 109 6.24 3.10 2.13
N ASN A 110 6.47 2.26 1.14
CA ASN A 110 6.25 2.51 -0.28
C ASN A 110 5.41 1.34 -0.84
N GLY A 111 5.31 1.26 -2.16
CA GLY A 111 4.67 0.11 -2.77
C GLY A 111 4.50 0.26 -4.27
N ALA A 112 3.64 -0.58 -4.80
CA ALA A 112 3.17 -0.47 -6.17
C ALA A 112 1.66 -0.64 -6.25
N ASN A 113 1.04 0.08 -7.16
CA ASN A 113 -0.31 -0.22 -7.64
C ASN A 113 -0.23 -0.94 -9.00
N GLU A 114 -1.36 -1.23 -9.62
CA GLU A 114 -1.39 -1.94 -10.91
C GLU A 114 -0.72 -1.20 -12.07
N PHE A 115 -0.60 0.12 -11.94
CA PHE A 115 -0.07 0.98 -12.99
C PHE A 115 1.43 1.17 -12.82
N PHE A 116 1.90 1.45 -11.60
CA PHE A 116 3.28 1.79 -11.34
C PHE A 116 3.80 1.36 -9.96
N SER A 117 5.11 1.15 -9.89
CA SER A 117 5.84 1.03 -8.63
C SER A 117 6.48 2.35 -8.24
N TYR A 118 6.40 2.66 -6.95
CA TYR A 118 7.02 3.83 -6.35
C TYR A 118 8.41 3.49 -5.83
N ASP A 119 9.41 4.23 -6.33
CA ASP A 119 10.75 4.25 -5.76
C ASP A 119 11.22 5.70 -5.66
N PRO A 120 11.16 6.32 -4.47
CA PRO A 120 11.53 7.71 -4.32
C PRO A 120 13.01 7.99 -4.67
N SER A 121 13.89 6.99 -4.55
CA SER A 121 15.32 7.14 -4.86
C SER A 121 15.61 7.31 -6.36
N MET A 122 14.66 6.92 -7.22
CA MET A 122 14.78 7.02 -8.68
C MET A 122 14.13 8.28 -9.24
N ILE A 123 13.44 9.06 -8.40
CA ILE A 123 12.66 10.24 -8.81
C ILE A 123 13.49 11.50 -8.54
N VAL A 124 13.93 12.15 -9.61
CA VAL A 124 14.67 13.41 -9.57
C VAL A 124 13.76 14.55 -10.02
N LEU A 125 13.29 15.36 -9.07
CA LEU A 125 12.37 16.48 -9.33
C LEU A 125 13.09 17.82 -9.51
N SER A 126 14.25 17.97 -8.85
CA SER A 126 15.13 19.13 -8.96
C SER A 126 16.49 18.70 -9.49
N LEU A 127 17.13 19.59 -10.26
CA LEU A 127 18.54 19.45 -10.64
C LEU A 127 19.48 20.14 -9.64
N ASP A 128 18.91 20.74 -8.59
CA ASP A 128 19.65 21.30 -7.47
C ASP A 128 19.95 20.18 -6.46
N ASP A 129 21.25 19.94 -6.23
CA ASP A 129 21.75 18.95 -5.28
C ASP A 129 21.39 19.31 -3.82
N GLU A 130 20.95 20.55 -3.54
CA GLU A 130 20.45 20.97 -2.22
C GLU A 130 18.94 20.71 -2.02
N ALA A 131 18.22 20.23 -3.04
CA ALA A 131 16.81 19.90 -2.90
C ALA A 131 16.61 18.70 -1.96
N PRO A 132 15.56 18.71 -1.12
CA PRO A 132 15.26 17.56 -0.27
C PRO A 132 14.97 16.33 -1.13
N PRO A 133 15.32 15.12 -0.66
CA PRO A 133 15.02 13.89 -1.38
C PRO A 133 13.51 13.71 -1.51
N THR A 134 13.10 13.05 -2.59
CA THR A 134 11.70 12.68 -2.81
C THR A 134 11.18 11.85 -1.62
N PRO A 135 10.01 12.18 -1.04
CA PRO A 135 9.54 11.51 0.17
C PRO A 135 9.03 10.10 -0.12
N GLY A 136 9.05 9.23 0.88
CA GLY A 136 8.27 7.98 0.85
C GLY A 136 6.76 8.24 0.94
N LEU A 137 5.95 7.20 0.75
CA LEU A 137 4.48 7.35 0.87
C LEU A 137 4.02 7.52 2.33
N ASP A 138 4.65 6.82 3.27
CA ASP A 138 4.45 7.04 4.72
C ASP A 138 5.69 6.62 5.53
N GLY A 139 5.76 7.07 6.78
CA GLY A 139 6.81 6.72 7.73
C GLY A 139 8.07 7.57 7.59
N ASP A 140 9.23 6.92 7.57
CA ASP A 140 10.56 7.52 7.53
C ASP A 140 10.88 8.48 8.70
N VAL A 141 10.16 8.33 9.82
CA VAL A 141 10.37 9.11 11.05
C VAL A 141 11.45 8.44 11.91
N PRO A 142 12.35 9.20 12.58
CA PRO A 142 13.33 8.64 13.50
C PRO A 142 12.68 7.83 14.64
N ILE A 143 13.13 6.60 14.82
CA ILE A 143 12.71 5.69 15.88
C ILE A 143 13.93 5.37 16.74
N HIS A 144 13.89 5.76 18.01
CA HIS A 144 14.95 5.39 18.96
C HIS A 144 14.81 3.94 19.39
N VAL A 145 15.85 3.14 19.17
CA VAL A 145 15.89 1.71 19.52
C VAL A 145 16.94 1.49 20.61
N PRO A 146 16.55 1.01 21.81
CA PRO A 146 17.50 0.75 22.88
C PRO A 146 18.59 -0.26 22.48
N ALA A 147 19.75 -0.19 23.14
CA ALA A 147 20.79 -1.22 23.03
C ALA A 147 20.24 -2.62 23.33
N ASN A 148 20.54 -3.60 22.47
CA ASN A 148 19.96 -4.95 22.53
C ASN A 148 18.42 -4.98 22.65
N GLY A 149 17.76 -3.89 22.25
CA GLY A 149 16.36 -3.63 22.47
C GLY A 149 15.49 -4.06 21.30
N VAL A 150 14.18 -4.02 21.54
CA VAL A 150 13.15 -4.31 20.54
C VAL A 150 12.13 -3.18 20.54
N VAL A 151 11.74 -2.71 19.36
CA VAL A 151 10.69 -1.73 19.15
C VAL A 151 9.77 -2.24 18.06
N SER A 152 8.46 -2.20 18.28
CA SER A 152 7.46 -2.59 17.29
C SER A 152 6.58 -1.40 16.91
N GLY A 153 6.04 -1.45 15.71
CA GLY A 153 5.09 -0.46 15.21
C GLY A 153 4.15 -1.03 14.15
N LEU A 154 3.30 -0.14 13.64
CA LEU A 154 2.19 -0.51 12.76
C LEU A 154 1.92 0.62 11.77
N PHE A 155 1.94 0.31 10.48
CA PHE A 155 1.24 1.10 9.47
C PHE A 155 -0.22 0.65 9.45
N ARG A 156 -1.12 1.53 9.91
CA ARG A 156 -2.55 1.21 10.07
C ARG A 156 -3.27 1.14 8.72
N GLU A 157 -4.45 0.52 8.71
CA GLU A 157 -5.30 0.41 7.50
C GLU A 157 -5.55 1.76 6.82
N ASP A 158 -5.75 2.82 7.61
CA ASP A 158 -5.97 4.15 7.06
C ASP A 158 -4.71 4.79 6.48
N GLN A 159 -3.53 4.47 7.01
CA GLN A 159 -2.24 4.94 6.49
C GLN A 159 -1.88 4.25 5.18
N VAL A 160 -2.11 2.94 5.08
CA VAL A 160 -1.86 2.19 3.82
C VAL A 160 -2.87 2.59 2.74
N LEU A 161 -4.11 2.89 3.12
CA LEU A 161 -5.11 3.44 2.21
C LEU A 161 -4.69 4.82 1.68
N GLU A 162 -4.21 5.71 2.56
CA GLU A 162 -3.68 7.03 2.19
C GLU A 162 -2.48 6.88 1.23
N ALA A 163 -1.51 6.03 1.56
CA ALA A 163 -0.38 5.71 0.68
C ALA A 163 -0.80 5.18 -0.69
N SER A 164 -1.87 4.39 -0.76
CA SER A 164 -2.44 3.91 -2.05
C SER A 164 -2.97 5.07 -2.90
N ILE A 165 -3.70 6.00 -2.28
CA ILE A 165 -4.29 7.16 -2.93
C ILE A 165 -3.20 8.15 -3.37
N ASP A 166 -2.19 8.37 -2.53
CA ASP A 166 -1.04 9.21 -2.84
C ASP A 166 -0.28 8.66 -4.05
N LEU A 167 -0.01 7.35 -4.06
CA LEU A 167 0.64 6.71 -5.19
C LEU A 167 -0.17 6.88 -6.48
N ASP A 168 -1.48 6.73 -6.41
CA ASP A 168 -2.34 6.86 -7.58
C ASP A 168 -2.37 8.30 -8.12
N GLN A 169 -2.35 9.28 -7.22
CA GLN A 169 -2.23 10.69 -7.58
C GLN A 169 -0.87 11.04 -8.15
N ILE A 170 0.22 10.49 -7.62
CA ILE A 170 1.57 10.67 -8.18
C ILE A 170 1.62 10.11 -9.60
N THR A 171 1.06 8.93 -9.78
CA THR A 171 1.24 8.15 -11.01
C THR A 171 0.27 8.53 -12.11
N ARG A 172 -1.03 8.40 -11.88
CA ARG A 172 -2.06 8.77 -12.87
C ARG A 172 -2.47 10.24 -12.77
N GLY A 173 -2.37 10.82 -11.58
CA GLY A 173 -2.67 12.24 -11.37
C GLY A 173 -1.51 13.17 -11.74
N ASN A 174 -0.30 12.64 -11.96
CA ASN A 174 0.95 13.38 -12.09
C ASN A 174 1.23 14.34 -10.93
N VAL A 175 0.56 14.22 -9.79
CA VAL A 175 0.75 15.14 -8.66
C VAL A 175 2.17 15.00 -8.14
N SER A 176 2.87 16.11 -7.94
CA SER A 176 4.21 16.08 -7.32
C SER A 176 4.20 15.24 -6.02
N PRO A 177 5.15 14.31 -5.82
CA PRO A 177 5.23 13.49 -4.61
C PRO A 177 5.17 14.26 -3.29
N PHE A 178 5.75 15.47 -3.25
CA PHE A 178 5.65 16.35 -2.08
C PHE A 178 4.23 16.87 -1.86
N ALA A 179 3.50 17.18 -2.93
CA ALA A 179 2.13 17.65 -2.84
C ALA A 179 1.17 16.50 -2.49
N ALA A 180 1.39 15.31 -3.04
CA ALA A 180 0.60 14.13 -2.75
C ALA A 180 0.65 13.79 -1.25
N THR A 181 1.85 13.53 -0.73
CA THR A 181 2.05 13.07 0.66
C THR A 181 1.71 14.11 1.74
N LEU A 182 1.63 15.40 1.41
CA LEU A 182 1.37 16.47 2.38
C LEU A 182 -0.05 17.05 2.33
N ARG A 183 -0.76 16.95 1.21
CA ARG A 183 -2.04 17.67 0.99
C ARG A 183 -3.21 16.77 0.69
N VAL A 184 -2.97 15.52 0.36
CA VAL A 184 -4.04 14.60 -0.01
C VAL A 184 -4.80 14.15 1.23
N ASP A 185 -6.11 13.99 1.06
CA ASP A 185 -6.99 13.44 2.07
C ASP A 185 -7.41 12.05 1.64
N LYS A 186 -7.26 11.04 2.52
CA LYS A 186 -7.79 9.69 2.32
C LYS A 186 -9.29 9.64 2.03
N ASN A 187 -10.04 10.70 2.36
CA ASN A 187 -11.46 10.87 2.07
C ASN A 187 -11.73 11.52 0.70
N ALA A 188 -10.72 11.75 -0.14
CA ALA A 188 -10.89 12.29 -1.48
C ALA A 188 -11.90 11.44 -2.28
N THR A 189 -12.85 12.12 -2.89
CA THR A 189 -13.89 11.52 -3.74
C THR A 189 -13.49 11.46 -5.21
N GLU A 190 -12.50 12.25 -5.59
CA GLU A 190 -11.89 12.31 -6.92
C GLU A 190 -10.53 13.03 -6.85
N PHE A 191 -9.71 12.89 -7.87
CA PHE A 191 -8.55 13.77 -8.10
C PHE A 191 -8.46 14.17 -9.57
N GLN A 192 -7.94 15.37 -9.81
CA GLN A 192 -7.76 15.92 -11.15
C GLN A 192 -6.33 15.63 -11.63
N PRO A 193 -6.13 14.90 -12.74
CA PRO A 193 -4.82 14.76 -13.34
C PRO A 193 -4.24 16.13 -13.73
N LEU A 194 -2.93 16.27 -13.57
CA LEU A 194 -2.20 17.48 -13.88
C LEU A 194 -1.18 17.22 -15.01
N THR A 195 -0.62 18.28 -15.56
CA THR A 195 0.56 18.18 -16.42
C THR A 195 1.72 17.54 -15.66
N PRO A 196 2.53 16.66 -16.29
CA PRO A 196 3.70 16.05 -15.65
C PRO A 196 4.61 17.10 -14.99
N PRO A 197 5.20 16.80 -13.83
CA PRO A 197 6.17 17.70 -13.20
C PRO A 197 7.40 17.80 -14.12
N MET A 198 7.76 19.02 -14.52
CA MET A 198 8.96 19.23 -15.36
C MET A 198 10.20 19.35 -14.46
N PRO A 199 11.22 18.49 -14.63
CA PRO A 199 12.46 18.61 -13.86
C PRO A 199 13.11 19.98 -14.05
N GLY A 200 13.49 20.62 -12.94
CA GLY A 200 14.14 21.94 -12.96
C GLY A 200 13.20 23.15 -13.10
N ASP A 201 11.88 22.95 -13.16
CA ASP A 201 10.92 24.03 -12.95
C ASP A 201 10.74 24.29 -11.44
N GLU A 202 11.47 25.28 -10.90
CA GLU A 202 11.45 25.64 -9.48
C GLU A 202 10.05 25.96 -8.94
N ALA A 203 9.13 26.37 -9.83
CA ALA A 203 7.77 26.73 -9.43
C ALA A 203 6.81 25.53 -9.41
N TYR A 204 7.22 24.36 -9.92
CA TYR A 204 6.41 23.14 -10.03
C TYR A 204 4.96 23.43 -10.46
N VAL A 205 4.79 24.31 -11.46
CA VAL A 205 3.45 24.75 -11.86
C VAL A 205 2.81 23.67 -12.69
N GLN A 206 1.88 22.93 -12.06
CA GLN A 206 1.11 21.90 -12.73
C GLN A 206 -0.30 22.41 -13.02
N THR A 207 -0.78 22.22 -14.24
CA THR A 207 -2.14 22.63 -14.64
C THR A 207 -3.05 21.42 -14.83
N PRO A 208 -4.34 21.51 -14.47
CA PRO A 208 -5.32 20.46 -14.74
C PRO A 208 -5.36 20.00 -16.20
N VAL A 209 -5.39 18.68 -16.41
CA VAL A 209 -5.56 18.02 -17.71
C VAL A 209 -6.47 16.81 -17.58
N GLY A 210 -7.12 16.43 -18.67
CA GLY A 210 -7.95 15.22 -18.72
C GLY A 210 -9.18 15.27 -17.83
N ILE A 211 -9.80 14.09 -17.65
CA ILE A 211 -11.00 13.90 -16.84
C ILE A 211 -10.56 13.60 -15.40
N ALA A 212 -11.30 14.13 -14.42
CA ALA A 212 -11.07 13.80 -13.02
C ALA A 212 -11.29 12.30 -12.78
N ILE A 213 -10.38 11.67 -12.06
CA ILE A 213 -10.48 10.26 -11.71
C ILE A 213 -11.36 10.19 -10.45
N PRO A 214 -12.51 9.51 -10.47
CA PRO A 214 -13.36 9.35 -9.31
C PRO A 214 -12.80 8.27 -8.37
N ARG A 215 -13.18 8.31 -7.09
CA ARG A 215 -12.69 7.39 -6.04
C ARG A 215 -12.87 5.92 -6.36
N GLU A 216 -13.99 5.59 -6.99
CA GLU A 216 -14.31 4.25 -7.47
C GLU A 216 -13.38 3.73 -8.59
N ALA A 217 -12.51 4.57 -9.12
CA ALA A 217 -11.44 4.19 -10.03
C ALA A 217 -10.06 4.29 -9.38
N PHE A 218 -9.95 4.60 -8.08
CA PHE A 218 -8.65 4.69 -7.41
C PHE A 218 -8.03 3.32 -7.22
N ALA A 219 -6.73 3.21 -7.50
CA ALA A 219 -5.98 1.98 -7.34
C ALA A 219 -5.57 1.75 -5.88
N HIS A 220 -5.68 0.50 -5.42
CA HIS A 220 -5.04 0.09 -4.16
C HIS A 220 -3.59 -0.33 -4.42
N LEU A 221 -2.74 -0.30 -3.38
CA LEU A 221 -1.47 -1.04 -3.41
C LEU A 221 -1.71 -2.53 -3.68
N VAL A 222 -0.97 -3.07 -4.65
CA VAL A 222 -0.85 -4.51 -4.95
C VAL A 222 0.48 -5.11 -4.53
N ARG A 223 1.43 -4.26 -4.14
CA ARG A 223 2.72 -4.64 -3.55
C ARG A 223 3.05 -3.67 -2.43
N VAL A 224 3.48 -4.20 -1.30
CA VAL A 224 4.01 -3.43 -0.15
C VAL A 224 5.53 -3.46 -0.23
N ASP A 225 6.14 -2.28 -0.23
CA ASP A 225 7.59 -2.14 -0.23
C ASP A 225 8.01 -1.44 1.07
N LEU A 226 8.85 -2.10 1.88
CA LEU A 226 9.40 -1.50 3.10
C LEU A 226 10.87 -1.15 2.88
N VAL A 227 11.25 0.06 3.27
CA VAL A 227 12.65 0.49 3.32
C VAL A 227 13.06 0.68 4.77
N PHE A 228 14.10 -0.04 5.18
CA PHE A 228 14.62 -0.03 6.54
C PHE A 228 15.99 0.65 6.57
N LYS A 229 16.11 1.75 7.32
CA LYS A 229 17.32 2.58 7.41
C LYS A 229 17.78 2.68 8.88
N PRO A 230 18.52 1.69 9.42
CA PRO A 230 19.10 1.80 10.76
C PRO A 230 20.46 2.52 10.72
N ASP A 231 20.86 3.15 11.83
CA ASP A 231 22.20 3.72 12.04
C ASP A 231 23.17 2.78 12.80
N HIS A 232 22.68 1.61 13.22
CA HIS A 232 23.41 0.55 13.93
C HIS A 232 23.08 -0.82 13.34
N HIS A 233 23.73 -1.88 13.81
CA HIS A 233 23.39 -3.24 13.41
C HIS A 233 22.01 -3.62 13.95
N MET A 234 21.03 -3.61 13.05
CA MET A 234 19.64 -3.87 13.40
C MET A 234 18.97 -4.79 12.38
N VAL A 235 17.89 -5.42 12.82
CA VAL A 235 17.05 -6.31 12.01
C VAL A 235 15.61 -5.82 12.07
N LEU A 236 14.94 -5.73 10.92
CA LEU A 236 13.51 -5.49 10.80
C LEU A 236 12.80 -6.79 10.36
N GLU A 237 11.80 -7.18 11.12
CA GLU A 237 10.82 -8.21 10.76
C GLU A 237 9.48 -7.54 10.50
N TYR A 238 8.69 -8.06 9.56
CA TYR A 238 7.36 -7.50 9.29
C TYR A 238 6.35 -8.57 8.87
N THR A 239 5.08 -8.25 9.07
CA THR A 239 3.92 -9.06 8.66
C THR A 239 2.88 -8.13 8.07
N VAL A 240 2.37 -8.46 6.89
CA VAL A 240 1.25 -7.75 6.28
C VAL A 240 -0.03 -8.45 6.68
N ARG A 241 -0.93 -7.68 7.28
CA ARG A 241 -2.29 -8.12 7.57
C ARG A 241 -3.20 -7.61 6.46
N ILE A 242 -3.95 -8.50 5.83
CA ILE A 242 -4.91 -8.16 4.78
C ILE A 242 -6.30 -8.64 5.17
N ARG A 243 -7.29 -7.79 4.97
CA ARG A 243 -8.70 -8.10 5.19
C ARG A 243 -9.43 -7.97 3.87
N ASP A 244 -9.95 -9.08 3.37
CA ASP A 244 -10.55 -9.15 2.06
C ASP A 244 -12.02 -8.74 2.07
N VAL A 245 -12.29 -7.56 1.53
CA VAL A 245 -13.65 -7.00 1.51
C VAL A 245 -14.42 -7.51 0.30
N ARG A 246 -13.73 -7.80 -0.82
CA ARG A 246 -14.34 -8.19 -2.09
C ARG A 246 -14.37 -9.71 -2.30
N GLY A 247 -13.46 -10.47 -1.71
CA GLY A 247 -13.28 -11.90 -2.00
C GLY A 247 -12.35 -12.14 -3.18
N ILE A 248 -11.22 -11.42 -3.25
CA ILE A 248 -10.21 -11.51 -4.32
C ILE A 248 -8.81 -11.86 -3.81
N VAL A 249 -8.64 -12.09 -2.51
CA VAL A 249 -7.38 -12.58 -1.93
C VAL A 249 -7.41 -14.10 -1.97
N ASP A 250 -6.32 -14.70 -2.45
CA ASP A 250 -6.21 -16.16 -2.58
C ASP A 250 -6.07 -16.82 -1.19
N ASP A 251 -6.93 -17.81 -0.90
CA ASP A 251 -6.96 -18.55 0.38
C ASP A 251 -5.61 -19.22 0.73
N MET A 252 -4.77 -19.53 -0.27
CA MET A 252 -3.44 -20.11 -0.08
C MET A 252 -2.35 -19.05 0.11
N LEU A 253 -2.67 -17.76 0.01
CA LEU A 253 -1.74 -16.64 0.19
C LEU A 253 -0.48 -16.81 -0.67
N LEU A 254 0.71 -16.69 -0.05
CA LEU A 254 2.00 -16.88 -0.72
C LEU A 254 2.32 -18.34 -1.08
N ALA A 255 1.51 -19.30 -0.62
CA ALA A 255 1.66 -20.71 -1.00
C ALA A 255 0.87 -21.06 -2.27
N ALA A 256 0.06 -20.14 -2.80
CA ALA A 256 -0.66 -20.31 -4.05
C ALA A 256 0.31 -20.53 -5.23
N PRO A 257 -0.01 -21.43 -6.17
CA PRO A 257 0.71 -21.51 -7.44
C PRO A 257 0.66 -20.17 -8.19
N MET A 258 1.76 -19.81 -8.84
CA MET A 258 1.85 -18.54 -9.58
C MET A 258 0.80 -18.40 -10.68
N GLU A 259 0.28 -19.51 -11.23
CA GLU A 259 -0.83 -19.48 -12.21
C GLU A 259 -2.20 -19.13 -11.61
N GLN A 260 -2.36 -19.16 -10.29
CA GLN A 260 -3.59 -18.78 -9.58
C GLN A 260 -3.56 -17.30 -9.18
N LEU A 261 -2.36 -16.77 -8.94
CA LEU A 261 -2.15 -15.37 -8.58
C LEU A 261 -2.18 -14.44 -9.80
N HIS A 262 -2.81 -13.28 -9.63
CA HIS A 262 -2.84 -12.27 -10.66
C HIS A 262 -1.45 -11.68 -10.92
N GLY A 263 -1.00 -11.76 -12.16
CA GLY A 263 0.23 -11.14 -12.60
C GLY A 263 0.02 -9.67 -12.98
N PHE A 264 0.44 -8.75 -12.12
CA PHE A 264 0.49 -7.32 -12.46
C PHE A 264 1.77 -6.97 -13.23
N ASP A 265 1.63 -6.32 -14.39
CA ASP A 265 2.74 -5.77 -15.18
C ASP A 265 3.07 -4.35 -14.72
N ILE A 266 3.74 -4.26 -13.58
CA ILE A 266 4.03 -3.00 -12.88
C ILE A 266 5.29 -2.36 -13.46
N GLN A 267 5.17 -1.13 -13.93
CA GLN A 267 6.30 -0.35 -14.43
C GLN A 267 6.85 0.60 -13.35
N PRO A 268 8.16 0.88 -13.29
CA PRO A 268 8.68 1.95 -12.45
C PRO A 268 8.07 3.30 -12.82
N TYR A 269 7.62 4.06 -11.83
CA TYR A 269 7.22 5.45 -12.08
C TYR A 269 8.46 6.28 -12.46
N ALA A 270 8.36 6.97 -13.60
CA ALA A 270 9.35 7.93 -14.07
C ALA A 270 8.58 9.16 -14.59
N PRO A 271 8.70 10.33 -13.93
CA PRO A 271 8.01 11.56 -14.33
C PRO A 271 8.49 12.13 -15.68
#